data_AF-A0A7X8UA26-F1
#
_entry.id   AF-A0A7X8UA26-F1
#
_cell.length_a   1.000
_cell.length_b   1.000
_cell.length_c   1.000
_cell.angle_alpha   90.00
_cell.angle_beta   90.00
_cell.angle_gamma   90.00
#
_symmetry.space_group_name_H-M   'P 1'
#
loop_
_entity.id
_entity.type
_entity.pdbx_description
1 polymer ?
#
loop_
_entity_poly.entity_id
_entity_poly.type
_entity_poly.pdbx_seq_one_letter_code
_entity_poly.pdbx_strand_id
1 'polypeptide(L)'
;MNRWRVQRALLDKELHHNRGYFLVALVLLIYVPVLKSLYYLLQGGRMLHKWGEQLTYMLNFYQLPMGPPPLPQNSLHVIWLAAPILLGALLLGEERKGSLRYLVTTPVSRYDIVLSKFLFGSTDLLLAMAVNTVFLLSMSGALGLGVDATIILRWGLIMSLGLTALFTLALFTSTFTASVLPAAGLSFLLIYLPQALIAMLENMAARYFNASQSFSIKMLYLGDYLTITDYLTGEHWSIIQAVDHFPNWRMYATSGMLGSAPRLGMETIPLLLAIICLLGLAMAVFNRISLEEQGILFANTRTRLIFISLGGLLIAYLLAFPLCSTLLLYLFCMFVIIAFYLLLDYLSRRLKRSRTK
;
A
#
# COMPACT_ATOMS: atom_id res chain seq x y z
N MET A 1 31.80 8.21 -18.47
CA MET A 1 30.48 8.33 -19.14
C MET A 1 29.62 9.31 -18.35
N ASN A 2 28.98 10.30 -18.97
CA ASN A 2 28.16 11.29 -18.26
C ASN A 2 26.93 10.60 -17.64
N ARG A 3 26.76 10.66 -16.30
CA ARG A 3 25.64 10.02 -15.57
C ARG A 3 24.28 10.35 -16.18
N TRP A 4 24.11 11.59 -16.66
CA TRP A 4 22.89 12.03 -17.33
C TRP A 4 22.56 11.22 -18.60
N ARG A 5 23.56 10.89 -19.43
CA ARG A 5 23.34 10.10 -20.64
C ARG A 5 22.89 8.67 -20.30
N VAL A 6 23.45 8.10 -19.24
CA VAL A 6 23.06 6.77 -18.74
C VAL A 6 21.62 6.77 -18.26
N GLN A 7 21.26 7.74 -17.43
CA GLN A 7 19.89 7.87 -16.94
C GLN A 7 18.89 8.08 -18.07
N ARG A 8 19.19 8.96 -19.04
CA ARG A 8 18.31 9.14 -20.21
C ARG A 8 18.12 7.85 -21.00
N ALA A 9 19.18 7.07 -21.24
CA ALA A 9 19.07 5.80 -21.95
C ALA A 9 18.25 4.76 -21.17
N LEU A 10 18.40 4.71 -19.84
CA LEU A 10 17.56 3.84 -18.99
C LEU A 10 16.11 4.28 -19.04
N LEU A 11 15.88 5.59 -18.94
CA LEU A 11 14.57 6.19 -19.02
C LEU A 11 13.86 5.83 -20.34
N ASP A 12 14.54 6.02 -21.47
CA ASP A 12 14.00 5.65 -22.79
C ASP A 12 13.70 4.14 -22.86
N LYS A 13 14.59 3.30 -22.32
CA LYS A 13 14.38 1.84 -22.26
C LYS A 13 13.17 1.45 -21.42
N GLU A 14 12.99 2.06 -20.23
CA GLU A 14 11.83 1.79 -19.38
C GLU A 14 10.53 2.15 -20.10
N LEU A 15 10.48 3.29 -20.79
CA LEU A 15 9.31 3.70 -21.57
C LEU A 15 8.99 2.69 -22.68
N HIS A 16 9.96 2.30 -23.50
CA HIS A 16 9.70 1.42 -24.64
C HIS A 16 9.34 -0.01 -24.21
N HIS A 17 10.01 -0.53 -23.16
CA HIS A 17 9.81 -1.90 -22.70
C HIS A 17 8.51 -2.05 -21.90
N ASN A 18 8.20 -1.08 -21.02
CA ASN A 18 7.09 -1.18 -20.07
C ASN A 18 5.86 -0.35 -20.47
N ARG A 19 5.80 0.22 -21.70
CA ARG A 19 4.67 1.03 -22.18
C ARG A 19 3.30 0.40 -21.97
N GLY A 20 3.20 -0.92 -22.13
CA GLY A 20 1.94 -1.65 -21.95
C GLY A 20 1.46 -1.60 -20.50
N TYR A 21 2.37 -1.80 -19.54
CA TYR A 21 2.05 -1.74 -18.12
C TYR A 21 1.65 -0.34 -17.68
N PHE A 22 2.36 0.69 -18.14
CA PHE A 22 2.00 2.08 -17.88
C PHE A 22 0.63 2.43 -18.47
N LEU A 23 0.37 2.07 -19.74
CA LEU A 23 -0.93 2.33 -20.36
C LEU A 23 -2.08 1.64 -19.62
N VAL A 24 -1.89 0.38 -19.21
CA VAL A 24 -2.91 -0.35 -18.43
C VAL A 24 -3.13 0.30 -17.07
N ALA A 25 -2.07 0.67 -16.34
CA ALA A 25 -2.18 1.35 -15.05
C ALA A 25 -2.90 2.69 -15.20
N LEU A 26 -2.52 3.50 -16.19
CA LEU A 26 -3.15 4.77 -16.51
C LEU A 26 -4.64 4.59 -16.81
N VAL A 27 -5.00 3.66 -17.71
CA VAL A 27 -6.41 3.39 -18.07
C VAL A 27 -7.22 2.93 -16.85
N LEU A 28 -6.67 2.05 -16.02
CA LEU A 28 -7.34 1.58 -14.79
C LEU A 28 -7.60 2.73 -13.80
N LEU A 29 -6.64 3.64 -13.64
CA LEU A 29 -6.76 4.76 -12.72
C LEU A 29 -7.69 5.87 -13.22
N ILE A 30 -7.76 6.10 -14.54
CA ILE A 30 -8.70 7.08 -15.11
C ILE A 30 -10.10 6.51 -15.39
N TYR A 31 -10.25 5.19 -15.32
CA TYR A 31 -11.50 4.52 -15.70
C TYR A 31 -12.72 5.07 -14.94
N VAL A 32 -12.61 5.17 -13.61
CA VAL A 32 -13.73 5.64 -12.79
C VAL A 32 -13.99 7.13 -12.98
N PRO A 33 -13.02 8.03 -12.75
CA PRO A 33 -13.35 9.45 -12.70
C PRO A 33 -13.62 10.01 -14.09
N VAL A 34 -12.98 9.46 -15.14
CA VAL A 34 -13.04 10.01 -16.50
C VAL A 34 -13.90 9.14 -17.41
N LEU A 35 -13.48 7.90 -17.71
CA LEU A 35 -14.11 7.11 -18.77
C LEU A 35 -15.57 6.76 -18.44
N LYS A 36 -15.83 6.34 -17.20
CA LYS A 36 -17.17 6.02 -16.72
C LYS A 36 -18.06 7.27 -16.62
N SER A 37 -17.49 8.41 -16.22
CA SER A 37 -18.20 9.70 -16.23
C SER A 37 -18.59 10.16 -17.63
N LEU A 38 -17.70 10.00 -18.61
CA LEU A 38 -18.01 10.27 -20.01
C LEU A 38 -19.11 9.36 -20.54
N TYR A 39 -19.11 8.07 -20.16
CA TYR A 39 -20.19 7.16 -20.51
C TYR A 39 -21.55 7.64 -19.98
N TYR A 40 -21.64 8.06 -18.71
CA TYR A 40 -22.89 8.59 -18.15
C TYR A 40 -23.29 9.95 -18.72
N LEU A 41 -22.33 10.77 -19.15
CA LEU A 41 -22.60 12.03 -19.84
C LEU A 41 -23.40 11.77 -21.13
N LEU A 42 -23.07 10.70 -21.85
CA LEU A 42 -23.76 10.29 -23.08
C LEU A 42 -25.17 9.71 -22.81
N GLN A 43 -25.46 9.25 -21.59
CA GLN A 43 -26.77 8.70 -21.23
C GLN A 43 -27.80 9.76 -20.81
N GLY A 44 -27.39 11.03 -20.70
CA GLY A 44 -28.26 12.16 -20.37
C GLY A 44 -28.32 12.53 -18.89
N GLY A 45 -28.90 13.71 -18.61
CA GLY A 45 -28.74 14.41 -17.33
C GLY A 45 -29.22 13.67 -16.08
N ARG A 46 -30.29 12.86 -16.14
CA ARG A 46 -30.80 12.11 -14.98
C ARG A 46 -29.82 11.03 -14.51
N MET A 47 -29.22 10.30 -15.45
CA MET A 47 -28.22 9.26 -15.12
C MET A 47 -26.90 9.90 -14.70
N LEU A 48 -26.53 11.02 -15.33
CA LEU A 48 -25.34 11.79 -14.98
C LEU A 48 -25.39 12.31 -13.54
N HIS A 49 -26.54 12.84 -13.09
CA HIS A 49 -26.67 13.35 -11.73
C HIS A 49 -26.56 12.23 -10.68
N LYS A 50 -27.25 11.08 -10.89
CA LYS A 50 -27.10 9.90 -10.04
C LYS A 50 -25.67 9.37 -10.01
N TRP A 51 -24.98 9.40 -11.15
CA TRP A 51 -23.57 9.04 -11.23
C TRP A 51 -22.71 10.03 -10.46
N GLY A 52 -22.97 11.33 -10.53
CA GLY A 52 -22.29 12.36 -9.75
C GLY A 52 -22.38 12.10 -8.24
N GLU A 53 -23.57 11.79 -7.73
CA GLU A 53 -23.77 11.41 -6.31
C GLU A 53 -22.96 10.15 -5.95
N GLN A 54 -23.00 9.12 -6.80
CA GLN A 54 -22.20 7.90 -6.61
C GLN A 54 -20.70 8.19 -6.67
N LEU A 55 -20.26 9.08 -7.57
CA LEU A 55 -18.86 9.43 -7.75
C LEU A 55 -18.35 10.22 -6.54
N THR A 56 -19.13 11.17 -6.02
CA THR A 56 -18.82 11.88 -4.77
C THR A 56 -18.62 10.91 -3.62
N TYR A 57 -19.49 9.90 -3.51
CA TYR A 57 -19.36 8.83 -2.52
C TYR A 57 -18.12 7.95 -2.77
N MET A 58 -17.89 7.49 -4.00
CA MET A 58 -16.80 6.58 -4.37
C MET A 58 -15.41 7.22 -4.23
N LEU A 59 -15.30 8.50 -4.60
CA LEU A 59 -14.06 9.27 -4.44
C LEU A 59 -13.85 9.72 -2.99
N ASN A 60 -14.83 9.43 -2.13
CA ASN A 60 -14.91 9.92 -0.77
C ASN A 60 -14.58 11.41 -0.69
N PHE A 61 -15.19 12.20 -1.58
CA PHE A 61 -15.11 13.66 -1.53
C PHE A 61 -15.84 14.13 -0.27
N TYR A 62 -15.12 14.11 0.85
CA TYR A 62 -15.51 14.71 2.12
C TYR A 62 -16.94 14.37 2.49
N GLN A 63 -17.13 13.11 2.92
CA GLN A 63 -18.29 12.59 3.64
C GLN A 63 -19.33 13.68 3.99
N LEU A 64 -20.26 13.90 3.06
CA LEU A 64 -21.50 14.61 3.34
C LEU A 64 -22.15 13.92 4.55
N PRO A 65 -22.85 14.64 5.45
CA PRO A 65 -23.50 14.08 6.63
C PRO A 65 -24.60 13.04 6.34
N MET A 66 -24.80 12.66 5.07
CA MET A 66 -25.73 11.62 4.68
C MET A 66 -25.03 10.26 4.75
N GLY A 67 -25.58 9.37 5.57
CA GLY A 67 -25.07 8.01 5.79
C GLY A 67 -24.87 7.22 4.49
N PRO A 68 -24.12 6.11 4.56
CA PRO A 68 -23.65 5.38 3.39
C PRO A 68 -24.83 4.92 2.52
N PRO A 69 -24.85 5.21 1.21
CA PRO A 69 -25.76 4.54 0.29
C PRO A 69 -25.50 3.02 0.29
N PRO A 70 -26.54 2.19 0.09
CA PRO A 70 -26.51 0.73 0.27
C PRO A 70 -25.76 -0.06 -0.82
N LEU A 71 -24.84 0.57 -1.56
CA LEU A 71 -24.12 -0.09 -2.65
C LEU A 71 -22.82 -0.73 -2.16
N PRO A 72 -22.40 -1.87 -2.73
CA PRO A 72 -21.24 -2.62 -2.27
C PRO A 72 -19.97 -1.78 -2.46
N GLN A 73 -19.44 -1.28 -1.33
CA GLN A 73 -18.26 -0.42 -1.19
C GLN A 73 -16.96 -1.03 -1.76
N ASN A 74 -16.95 -2.25 -2.29
CA ASN A 74 -15.73 -3.04 -2.34
C ASN A 74 -14.98 -3.07 -3.68
N SER A 75 -15.59 -2.73 -4.83
CA SER A 75 -14.92 -3.01 -6.12
C SER A 75 -13.90 -1.95 -6.58
N LEU A 76 -14.06 -0.69 -6.19
CA LEU A 76 -13.22 0.41 -6.71
C LEU A 76 -11.95 0.65 -5.90
N HIS A 77 -12.03 0.52 -4.58
CA HIS A 77 -10.84 0.56 -3.72
C HIS A 77 -9.82 -0.49 -4.17
N VAL A 78 -10.28 -1.68 -4.57
CA VAL A 78 -9.40 -2.73 -5.07
C VAL A 78 -8.62 -2.29 -6.31
N ILE A 79 -9.20 -1.51 -7.23
CA ILE A 79 -8.50 -1.06 -8.45
C ILE A 79 -7.40 -0.06 -8.09
N TRP A 80 -7.70 0.93 -7.25
CA TRP A 80 -6.71 1.95 -6.85
C TRP A 80 -5.59 1.38 -5.99
N LEU A 81 -5.83 0.29 -5.28
CA LEU A 81 -4.78 -0.46 -4.58
C LEU A 81 -4.00 -1.36 -5.52
N ALA A 82 -4.69 -2.15 -6.34
CA ALA A 82 -4.07 -3.15 -7.19
C ALA A 82 -3.20 -2.54 -8.29
N ALA A 83 -3.64 -1.45 -8.94
CA ALA A 83 -2.91 -0.84 -10.05
C ALA A 83 -1.46 -0.43 -9.69
N PRO A 84 -1.21 0.42 -8.66
CA PRO A 84 0.15 0.82 -8.29
C PRO A 84 0.97 -0.35 -7.74
N ILE A 85 0.35 -1.28 -7.01
CA ILE A 85 1.04 -2.47 -6.46
C ILE A 85 1.52 -3.38 -7.60
N LEU A 86 0.63 -3.70 -8.55
CA LEU A 86 0.96 -4.54 -9.69
C LEU A 86 2.00 -3.85 -10.58
N LEU A 87 1.87 -2.55 -10.81
CA LEU A 87 2.86 -1.79 -11.57
C LEU A 87 4.24 -1.88 -10.91
N GLY A 88 4.36 -1.60 -9.61
CA GLY A 88 5.63 -1.71 -8.88
C GLY A 88 6.20 -3.13 -8.88
N ALA A 89 5.32 -4.14 -8.75
CA ALA A 89 5.68 -5.55 -8.77
C ALA A 89 6.19 -6.02 -10.15
N LEU A 90 5.54 -5.57 -11.23
CA LEU A 90 5.88 -5.95 -12.60
C LEU A 90 7.19 -5.33 -13.06
N LEU A 91 7.41 -4.03 -12.79
CA LEU A 91 8.58 -3.28 -13.29
C LEU A 91 9.92 -3.92 -12.89
N LEU A 92 10.01 -4.55 -11.72
CA LEU A 92 11.22 -5.24 -11.25
C LEU A 92 11.11 -6.77 -11.35
N GLY A 93 9.90 -7.32 -11.18
CA GLY A 93 9.68 -8.76 -11.17
C GLY A 93 9.91 -9.42 -12.53
N GLU A 94 9.62 -8.73 -13.63
CA GLU A 94 9.86 -9.25 -14.98
C GLU A 94 11.35 -9.28 -15.35
N GLU A 95 12.10 -8.26 -14.93
CA GLU A 95 13.51 -8.19 -15.29
C GLU A 95 14.33 -9.33 -14.69
N ARG A 96 13.90 -9.87 -13.54
CA ARG A 96 14.57 -11.00 -12.87
C ARG A 96 14.46 -12.30 -13.67
N LYS A 97 13.47 -12.42 -14.56
CA LYS A 97 13.25 -13.62 -15.37
C LYS A 97 14.17 -13.72 -16.59
N GLY A 98 14.96 -12.69 -16.92
CA GLY A 98 15.94 -12.80 -18.01
C GLY A 98 16.72 -11.54 -18.35
N SER A 99 16.14 -10.35 -18.17
CA SER A 99 16.75 -9.06 -18.56
C SER A 99 17.87 -8.58 -17.62
N LEU A 100 17.79 -8.88 -16.32
CA LEU A 100 18.80 -8.43 -15.33
C LEU A 100 20.18 -9.04 -15.57
N ARG A 101 20.28 -10.25 -16.13
CA ARG A 101 21.58 -10.85 -16.51
C ARG A 101 22.27 -10.05 -17.61
N TYR A 102 21.50 -9.46 -18.52
CA TYR A 102 22.03 -8.56 -19.55
C TYR A 102 22.48 -7.22 -18.95
N LEU A 103 21.72 -6.66 -18.00
CA LEU A 103 22.08 -5.41 -17.34
C LEU A 103 23.36 -5.52 -16.47
N VAL A 104 23.69 -6.69 -15.92
CA VAL A 104 24.98 -6.91 -15.22
C VAL A 104 26.18 -6.75 -16.15
N THR A 105 26.00 -6.99 -17.45
CA THR A 105 27.07 -6.76 -18.44
C THR A 105 27.17 -5.30 -18.89
N THR A 106 26.19 -4.47 -18.53
CA THR A 106 26.22 -3.03 -18.81
C THR A 106 26.76 -2.25 -17.60
N PRO A 107 27.56 -1.18 -17.80
CA PRO A 107 28.16 -0.39 -16.72
C PRO A 107 27.12 0.57 -16.09
N VAL A 108 26.01 0.01 -15.59
CA VAL A 108 24.91 0.78 -14.98
C VAL A 108 24.85 0.48 -13.49
N SER A 109 24.72 1.54 -12.68
CA SER A 109 24.59 1.36 -11.24
C SER A 109 23.21 0.79 -10.88
N ARG A 110 23.15 -0.12 -9.92
CA ARG A 110 21.88 -0.69 -9.41
C ARG A 110 20.94 0.38 -8.85
N TYR A 111 21.51 1.47 -8.33
CA TYR A 111 20.76 2.65 -7.88
C TYR A 111 20.01 3.32 -9.03
N ASP A 112 20.68 3.54 -10.17
CA ASP A 112 20.07 4.18 -11.34
C ASP A 112 18.94 3.31 -11.93
N ILE A 113 19.04 1.98 -11.82
CA ILE A 113 17.97 1.06 -12.26
C ILE A 113 16.71 1.27 -11.42
N VAL A 114 16.81 1.23 -10.08
CA VAL A 114 15.65 1.44 -9.20
C VAL A 114 15.10 2.86 -9.35
N LEU A 115 15.98 3.86 -9.42
CA LEU A 115 15.59 5.25 -9.57
C LEU A 115 14.82 5.49 -10.88
N SER A 116 15.30 4.97 -12.01
CA SER A 116 14.62 5.14 -13.31
C SER A 116 13.21 4.54 -13.31
N LYS A 117 13.04 3.35 -12.70
CA LYS A 117 11.73 2.71 -12.51
C LYS A 117 10.82 3.54 -11.61
N PHE A 118 11.36 4.05 -10.51
CA PHE A 118 10.62 4.93 -9.62
C PHE A 118 10.15 6.19 -10.34
N LEU A 119 11.04 6.87 -11.07
CA LEU A 119 10.72 8.11 -11.77
C LEU A 119 9.65 7.90 -12.85
N PHE A 120 9.76 6.85 -13.67
CA PHE A 120 8.73 6.57 -14.68
C PHE A 120 7.40 6.16 -14.08
N GLY A 121 7.41 5.20 -13.15
CA GLY A 121 6.19 4.72 -12.52
C GLY A 121 5.48 5.82 -11.73
N SER A 122 6.21 6.63 -10.97
CA SER A 122 5.61 7.78 -10.27
C SER A 122 5.08 8.82 -11.24
N THR A 123 5.79 9.14 -12.33
CA THR A 123 5.30 10.09 -13.35
C THR A 123 4.00 9.62 -13.99
N ASP A 124 3.87 8.32 -14.30
CA ASP A 124 2.64 7.74 -14.86
C ASP A 124 1.46 7.86 -13.89
N LEU A 125 1.68 7.57 -12.60
CA LEU A 125 0.65 7.72 -11.55
C LEU A 125 0.26 9.20 -11.35
N LEU A 126 1.24 10.10 -11.33
CA LEU A 126 1.00 11.55 -11.23
C LEU A 126 0.22 12.06 -12.43
N LEU A 127 0.54 11.59 -13.65
CA LEU A 127 -0.18 11.95 -14.86
C LEU A 127 -1.64 11.47 -14.81
N ALA A 128 -1.88 10.21 -14.42
CA ALA A 128 -3.23 9.67 -14.28
C ALA A 128 -4.06 10.49 -13.28
N MET A 129 -3.46 10.87 -12.14
CA MET A 129 -4.13 11.70 -11.14
C MET A 129 -4.32 13.15 -11.58
N ALA A 130 -3.38 13.72 -12.34
CA ALA A 130 -3.55 15.03 -12.94
C ALA A 130 -4.72 15.05 -13.92
N VAL A 131 -4.83 14.03 -14.79
CA VAL A 131 -5.96 13.87 -15.72
C VAL A 131 -7.27 13.76 -14.95
N ASN A 132 -7.33 12.92 -13.91
CA ASN A 132 -8.51 12.80 -13.05
C ASN A 132 -8.90 14.14 -12.40
N THR A 133 -7.93 14.85 -11.84
CA THR A 133 -8.17 16.12 -11.13
C THR A 133 -8.66 17.20 -12.10
N VAL A 134 -8.00 17.36 -13.25
CA VAL A 134 -8.40 18.33 -14.28
C VAL A 134 -9.79 18.03 -14.82
N PHE A 135 -10.09 16.75 -15.09
CA PHE A 135 -11.40 16.32 -15.54
C PHE A 135 -12.49 16.69 -14.51
N LEU A 136 -12.29 16.35 -13.23
CA LEU A 136 -13.26 16.61 -12.18
C LEU A 136 -13.46 18.10 -11.92
N LEU A 137 -12.40 18.91 -12.00
CA LEU A 137 -12.52 20.38 -11.92
C LEU A 137 -13.36 20.93 -13.07
N SER A 138 -13.12 20.45 -14.30
CA SER A 138 -13.84 20.92 -15.49
C SER A 138 -15.31 20.47 -15.53
N MET A 139 -15.62 19.29 -14.98
CA MET A 139 -16.93 18.65 -15.08
C MET A 139 -17.73 18.73 -13.79
N SER A 140 -17.22 19.36 -12.72
CA SER A 140 -17.86 19.40 -11.39
C SER A 140 -19.31 19.90 -11.44
N GLY A 141 -19.56 20.97 -12.21
CA GLY A 141 -20.89 21.53 -12.42
C GLY A 141 -21.81 20.62 -13.23
N ALA A 142 -21.30 20.03 -14.31
CA ALA A 142 -22.08 19.13 -15.17
C ALA A 142 -22.43 17.80 -14.48
N LEU A 143 -21.52 17.28 -13.66
CA LEU A 143 -21.71 16.09 -12.84
C LEU A 143 -22.59 16.35 -11.60
N GLY A 144 -22.82 17.63 -11.25
CA GLY A 144 -23.57 17.98 -10.05
C GLY A 144 -22.88 17.53 -8.77
N LEU A 145 -21.54 17.55 -8.73
CA LEU A 145 -20.78 17.04 -7.58
C LEU A 145 -21.07 17.82 -6.29
N GLY A 146 -21.43 19.11 -6.39
CA GLY A 146 -21.69 19.97 -5.23
C GLY A 146 -20.44 20.21 -4.36
N VAL A 147 -19.26 19.98 -4.92
CA VAL A 147 -17.98 19.95 -4.22
C VAL A 147 -17.11 21.12 -4.66
N ASP A 148 -16.46 21.78 -3.70
CA ASP A 148 -15.56 22.90 -3.95
C ASP A 148 -14.26 22.46 -4.68
N ALA A 149 -13.68 23.35 -5.49
CA ALA A 149 -12.45 23.09 -6.22
C ALA A 149 -11.27 22.78 -5.27
N THR A 150 -11.24 23.41 -4.09
CA THR A 150 -10.17 23.18 -3.09
C THR A 150 -10.15 21.73 -2.59
N ILE A 151 -11.34 21.13 -2.42
CA ILE A 151 -11.52 19.73 -2.06
C ILE A 151 -10.97 18.80 -3.15
N ILE A 152 -11.31 19.07 -4.43
CA ILE A 152 -10.87 18.25 -5.56
C ILE A 152 -9.35 18.30 -5.70
N LEU A 153 -8.76 19.49 -5.54
CA LEU A 153 -7.30 19.67 -5.58
C LEU A 153 -6.60 18.94 -4.43
N ARG A 154 -7.13 19.03 -3.20
CA ARG A 154 -6.60 18.29 -2.06
C ARG A 154 -6.69 16.78 -2.26
N TRP A 155 -7.86 16.28 -2.71
CA TRP A 155 -8.04 14.87 -3.06
C TRP A 155 -7.02 14.42 -4.11
N GLY A 156 -6.86 15.18 -5.19
CA GLY A 156 -5.91 14.89 -6.25
C GLY A 156 -4.47 14.78 -5.73
N LEU A 157 -4.07 15.68 -4.82
CA LEU A 157 -2.76 15.67 -4.19
C LEU A 157 -2.56 14.46 -3.26
N ILE A 158 -3.49 14.19 -2.35
CA ILE A 158 -3.37 13.08 -1.39
C ILE A 158 -3.40 11.73 -2.11
N MET A 159 -4.31 11.54 -3.08
CA MET A 159 -4.36 10.33 -3.90
C MET A 159 -3.07 10.14 -4.71
N SER A 160 -2.52 11.20 -5.29
CA SER A 160 -1.23 11.15 -6.01
C SER A 160 -0.09 10.64 -5.12
N LEU A 161 0.02 11.19 -3.91
CA LEU A 161 1.05 10.79 -2.96
C LEU A 161 0.82 9.38 -2.43
N GLY A 162 -0.42 9.02 -2.08
CA GLY A 162 -0.77 7.69 -1.58
C GLY A 162 -0.53 6.60 -2.62
N LEU A 163 -0.96 6.79 -3.87
CA LEU A 163 -0.68 5.84 -4.97
C LEU A 163 0.81 5.71 -5.23
N THR A 164 1.56 6.82 -5.20
CA THR A 164 3.03 6.80 -5.33
C THR A 164 3.70 6.05 -4.17
N ALA A 165 3.20 6.21 -2.94
CA ALA A 165 3.68 5.48 -1.77
C ALA A 165 3.44 3.97 -1.89
N LEU A 166 2.23 3.55 -2.32
CA LEU A 166 1.90 2.14 -2.59
C LEU A 166 2.78 1.54 -3.68
N PHE A 167 2.98 2.28 -4.77
CA PHE A 167 3.87 1.87 -5.85
C PHE A 167 5.31 1.72 -5.36
N THR A 168 5.80 2.66 -4.54
CA THR A 168 7.16 2.61 -3.98
C THR A 168 7.32 1.45 -2.99
N LEU A 169 6.29 1.14 -2.21
CA LEU A 169 6.24 -0.04 -1.36
C LEU A 169 6.35 -1.32 -2.19
N ALA A 170 5.61 -1.41 -3.29
CA ALA A 170 5.68 -2.56 -4.20
C ALA A 170 7.02 -2.66 -4.94
N LEU A 171 7.61 -1.53 -5.30
CA LEU A 171 8.95 -1.49 -5.85
C LEU A 171 9.97 -2.00 -4.81
N PHE A 172 9.86 -1.57 -3.55
CA PHE A 172 10.67 -2.03 -2.43
C PHE A 172 10.57 -3.54 -2.23
N THR A 173 9.37 -4.11 -2.15
CA THR A 173 9.20 -5.57 -1.98
C THR A 173 9.75 -6.36 -3.17
N SER A 174 9.65 -5.81 -4.37
CA SER A 174 10.20 -6.41 -5.59
C SER A 174 11.72 -6.49 -5.59
N THR A 175 12.40 -5.64 -4.81
CA THR A 175 13.88 -5.69 -4.70
C THR A 175 14.40 -6.93 -4.01
N PHE A 176 13.57 -7.67 -3.26
CA PHE A 176 14.00 -8.86 -2.53
C PHE A 176 13.13 -10.10 -2.74
N THR A 177 12.15 -10.04 -3.63
CA THR A 177 11.30 -11.16 -4.03
C THR A 177 11.67 -11.65 -5.43
N ALA A 178 11.59 -12.95 -5.70
CA ALA A 178 12.04 -13.47 -7.00
C ALA A 178 10.98 -13.38 -8.11
N SER A 179 9.73 -13.06 -7.79
CA SER A 179 8.65 -12.98 -8.77
C SER A 179 7.58 -11.96 -8.37
N VAL A 180 6.76 -11.59 -9.36
CA VAL A 180 5.71 -10.56 -9.26
C VAL A 180 4.67 -10.91 -8.19
N LEU A 181 4.21 -12.17 -8.14
CA LEU A 181 3.13 -12.58 -7.23
C LEU A 181 3.54 -12.46 -5.74
N PRO A 182 4.69 -12.99 -5.28
CA PRO A 182 5.20 -12.72 -3.94
C PRO A 182 5.45 -11.24 -3.65
N ALA A 183 5.93 -10.46 -4.62
CA ALA A 183 6.12 -9.02 -4.44
C ALA A 183 4.79 -8.32 -4.14
N ALA A 184 3.77 -8.57 -4.96
CA ALA A 184 2.43 -8.03 -4.78
C ALA A 184 1.82 -8.49 -3.45
N GLY A 185 1.90 -9.79 -3.13
CA GLY A 185 1.37 -10.35 -1.89
C GLY A 185 2.04 -9.80 -0.63
N LEU A 186 3.37 -9.64 -0.64
CA LEU A 186 4.08 -9.01 0.48
C LEU A 186 3.78 -7.52 0.58
N SER A 187 3.60 -6.83 -0.54
CA SER A 187 3.19 -5.41 -0.52
C SER A 187 1.84 -5.27 0.13
N PHE A 188 0.88 -6.12 -0.25
CA PHE A 188 -0.44 -6.15 0.37
C PHE A 188 -0.36 -6.43 1.88
N LEU A 189 0.46 -7.39 2.31
CA LEU A 189 0.68 -7.65 3.74
C LEU A 189 1.27 -6.42 4.45
N LEU A 190 2.29 -5.78 3.86
CA LEU A 190 2.97 -4.64 4.46
C LEU A 190 2.09 -3.38 4.55
N ILE A 191 1.09 -3.25 3.68
CA ILE A 191 0.11 -2.17 3.76
C ILE A 191 -0.64 -2.20 5.09
N TYR A 192 -1.14 -3.38 5.49
CA TYR A 192 -1.94 -3.54 6.71
C TYR A 192 -1.10 -3.83 7.95
N LEU A 193 0.21 -4.02 7.78
CA LEU A 193 1.10 -4.36 8.88
C LEU A 193 1.13 -3.30 10.00
N PRO A 194 1.22 -1.99 9.74
CA PRO A 194 1.24 -0.99 10.80
C PRO A 194 0.00 -1.07 11.69
N GLN A 195 -1.19 -1.11 11.07
CA GLN A 195 -2.46 -1.26 11.79
C GLN A 195 -2.52 -2.56 12.60
N ALA A 196 -2.08 -3.68 12.04
CA ALA A 196 -2.07 -4.96 12.74
C ALA A 196 -1.14 -4.95 13.97
N LEU A 197 0.04 -4.34 13.85
CA LEU A 197 0.99 -4.21 14.96
C LEU A 197 0.45 -3.27 16.05
N ILE A 198 -0.19 -2.18 15.67
CA ILE A 198 -0.80 -1.23 16.61
C ILE A 198 -1.97 -1.86 17.32
N ALA A 199 -2.87 -2.54 16.60
CA ALA A 199 -3.97 -3.30 17.19
C ALA A 199 -3.46 -4.38 18.15
N MET A 200 -2.36 -5.06 17.83
CA MET A 200 -1.74 -6.04 18.73
C MET A 200 -1.22 -5.38 20.02
N LEU A 201 -0.46 -4.28 19.89
CA LEU A 201 0.11 -3.56 21.04
C LEU A 201 -0.98 -2.99 21.95
N GLU A 202 -1.99 -2.40 21.33
CA GLU A 202 -3.12 -1.80 22.01
C GLU A 202 -3.92 -2.88 22.78
N ASN A 203 -4.26 -4.00 22.14
CA ASN A 203 -4.98 -5.10 22.79
C ASN A 203 -4.19 -5.68 23.99
N MET A 204 -2.87 -5.78 23.85
CA MET A 204 -2.00 -6.20 24.96
C MET A 204 -2.00 -5.17 26.10
N ALA A 205 -1.93 -3.87 25.77
CA ALA A 205 -1.95 -2.78 26.73
C ALA A 205 -3.29 -2.71 27.49
N ALA A 206 -4.40 -2.82 26.77
CA ALA A 206 -5.74 -2.84 27.35
C ALA A 206 -5.92 -4.05 28.29
N ARG A 207 -5.61 -5.26 27.83
CA ARG A 207 -5.88 -6.49 28.58
C ARG A 207 -4.95 -6.72 29.77
N TYR A 208 -3.66 -6.50 29.62
CA TYR A 208 -2.68 -6.89 30.63
C TYR A 208 -2.21 -5.72 31.51
N PHE A 209 -2.43 -4.48 31.06
CA PHE A 209 -1.97 -3.29 31.76
C PHE A 209 -3.08 -2.29 32.07
N ASN A 210 -4.35 -2.62 31.77
CA ASN A 210 -5.51 -1.74 31.96
C ASN A 210 -5.28 -0.34 31.34
N ALA A 211 -4.79 -0.30 30.10
CA ALA A 211 -4.56 0.96 29.39
C ALA A 211 -5.85 1.80 29.32
N SER A 212 -5.69 3.12 29.41
CA SER A 212 -6.83 4.05 29.37
C SER A 212 -7.41 4.21 27.97
N GLN A 213 -8.69 4.57 27.88
CA GLN A 213 -9.36 4.90 26.61
C GLN A 213 -8.59 5.97 25.82
N SER A 214 -8.07 7.00 26.49
CA SER A 214 -7.26 8.04 25.86
C SER A 214 -5.97 7.50 25.22
N PHE A 215 -5.38 6.44 25.78
CA PHE A 215 -4.23 5.76 25.17
C PHE A 215 -4.66 4.98 23.94
N SER A 216 -5.72 4.17 24.03
CA SER A 216 -6.28 3.39 22.92
C SER A 216 -6.62 4.25 21.71
N ILE A 217 -7.31 5.37 21.94
CA ILE A 217 -7.68 6.33 20.89
C ILE A 217 -6.43 6.89 20.20
N LYS A 218 -5.40 7.29 20.97
CA LYS A 218 -4.15 7.81 20.39
C LYS A 218 -3.38 6.75 19.60
N MET A 219 -3.38 5.50 20.06
CA MET A 219 -2.75 4.39 19.35
C MET A 219 -3.46 4.11 18.03
N LEU A 220 -4.79 4.10 18.00
CA LEU A 220 -5.54 3.94 16.75
C LEU A 220 -5.26 5.07 15.75
N TYR A 221 -5.28 6.34 16.20
CA TYR A 221 -4.89 7.44 15.31
C TYR A 221 -3.48 7.25 14.75
N LEU A 222 -2.51 6.82 15.58
CA LEU A 222 -1.16 6.51 15.10
C LEU A 222 -1.18 5.41 14.03
N GLY A 223 -2.06 4.42 14.19
CA GLY A 223 -2.29 3.36 13.22
C GLY A 223 -2.75 3.91 11.88
N ASP A 224 -3.79 4.73 11.92
CA ASP A 224 -4.40 5.31 10.73
C ASP A 224 -3.40 6.23 10.00
N TYR A 225 -2.54 6.96 10.72
CA TYR A 225 -1.48 7.78 10.11
C TYR A 225 -0.29 6.97 9.55
N LEU A 226 -0.06 5.75 10.01
CA LEU A 226 1.02 4.90 9.49
C LEU A 226 0.57 4.00 8.34
N THR A 227 -0.74 3.80 8.19
CA THR A 227 -1.34 2.92 7.19
C THR A 227 -1.66 3.70 5.91
N ILE A 228 -0.96 3.42 4.82
CA ILE A 228 -1.06 4.20 3.56
C ILE A 228 -2.49 4.20 3.00
N THR A 229 -3.24 3.12 3.17
CA THR A 229 -4.61 3.01 2.65
C THR A 229 -5.60 3.93 3.33
N ASP A 230 -5.34 4.31 4.57
CA ASP A 230 -6.27 5.10 5.36
C ASP A 230 -6.24 6.56 4.89
N TYR A 231 -5.17 6.98 4.21
CA TYR A 231 -5.10 8.23 3.45
C TYR A 231 -5.96 8.19 2.18
N LEU A 232 -6.12 7.03 1.56
CA LEU A 232 -6.94 6.86 0.34
C LEU A 232 -8.42 6.73 0.67
N THR A 233 -8.74 6.11 1.81
CA THR A 233 -10.12 5.96 2.29
C THR A 233 -10.58 7.12 3.15
N GLY A 234 -9.69 7.98 3.64
CA GLY A 234 -10.02 9.09 4.54
C GLY A 234 -10.41 8.65 5.96
N GLU A 235 -10.17 7.39 6.33
CA GLU A 235 -10.55 6.84 7.64
C GLU A 235 -9.85 7.54 8.81
N HIS A 236 -8.61 8.00 8.59
CA HIS A 236 -7.83 8.79 9.55
C HIS A 236 -8.46 10.14 9.96
N TRP A 237 -9.57 10.56 9.34
CA TRP A 237 -10.34 11.75 9.71
C TRP A 237 -11.47 11.48 10.71
N SER A 238 -11.81 10.21 10.91
CA SER A 238 -12.91 9.84 11.79
C SER A 238 -12.56 10.20 13.24
N ILE A 239 -13.48 10.90 13.94
CA ILE A 239 -13.29 11.15 15.37
C ILE A 239 -13.60 9.86 16.11
N ILE A 240 -12.57 9.20 16.61
CA ILE A 240 -12.74 8.04 17.49
C ILE A 240 -13.20 8.53 18.86
N GLN A 241 -14.40 8.12 19.28
CA GLN A 241 -15.01 8.50 20.56
C GLN A 241 -14.69 7.51 21.66
N ALA A 242 -14.75 6.21 21.36
CA ALA A 242 -14.38 5.15 22.29
C ALA A 242 -13.85 3.92 21.55
N VAL A 243 -13.11 3.09 22.28
CA VAL A 243 -12.55 1.84 21.78
C VAL A 243 -13.02 0.70 22.67
N ASP A 244 -13.77 -0.22 22.08
CA ASP A 244 -14.29 -1.40 22.76
C ASP A 244 -13.38 -2.61 22.53
N HIS A 245 -12.99 -3.22 23.65
CA HIS A 245 -12.11 -4.38 23.69
C HIS A 245 -12.91 -5.65 23.93
N PHE A 246 -12.70 -6.65 23.08
CA PHE A 246 -13.33 -7.95 23.24
C PHE A 246 -12.32 -8.97 23.81
N PRO A 247 -12.79 -10.08 24.40
CA PRO A 247 -11.90 -11.13 24.90
C PRO A 247 -11.04 -11.81 23.81
N ASN A 248 -11.37 -11.59 22.53
CA ASN A 248 -10.60 -12.05 21.37
C ASN A 248 -9.74 -10.91 20.81
N TRP A 249 -9.07 -11.13 19.68
CA TRP A 249 -8.23 -10.11 19.03
C TRP A 249 -9.02 -8.95 18.39
N ARG A 250 -10.37 -8.94 18.48
CA ARG A 250 -11.19 -7.93 17.83
C ARG A 250 -11.27 -6.67 18.69
N MET A 251 -11.13 -5.55 18.02
CA MET A 251 -11.29 -4.21 18.57
C MET A 251 -12.31 -3.47 17.71
N TYR A 252 -13.18 -2.71 18.35
CA TYR A 252 -14.12 -1.84 17.64
C TYR A 252 -13.93 -0.41 18.10
N ALA A 253 -13.64 0.47 17.15
CA ALA A 253 -13.67 1.90 17.36
C ALA A 253 -15.10 2.39 17.11
N THR A 254 -15.67 3.11 18.05
CA THR A 254 -16.89 3.90 17.81
C THR A 254 -16.47 5.27 17.30
N SER A 255 -16.74 5.52 16.02
CA SER A 255 -16.47 6.80 15.37
C SER A 255 -17.68 7.71 15.46
N GLY A 256 -17.48 8.96 15.89
CA GLY A 256 -18.49 10.01 15.84
C GLY A 256 -18.58 10.68 14.47
N MET A 257 -19.24 11.84 14.41
CA MET A 257 -19.19 12.71 13.22
C MET A 257 -17.74 13.05 12.86
N LEU A 258 -17.47 13.29 11.58
CA LEU A 258 -16.14 13.66 11.11
C LEU A 258 -15.59 14.86 11.86
N GLY A 259 -14.30 14.81 12.15
CA GLY A 259 -13.57 15.97 12.62
C GLY A 259 -13.39 17.00 11.53
N SER A 260 -12.89 18.18 11.92
CA SER A 260 -12.36 19.12 10.95
C SER A 260 -11.26 18.44 10.14
N ALA A 261 -11.32 18.58 8.82
CA ALA A 261 -10.33 17.97 7.95
C ALA A 261 -8.92 18.39 8.42
N PRO A 262 -7.99 17.44 8.62
CA PRO A 262 -6.67 17.76 9.15
C PRO A 262 -5.96 18.75 8.24
N ARG A 263 -4.98 19.47 8.79
CA ARG A 263 -4.16 20.39 7.98
C ARG A 263 -3.48 19.58 6.88
N LEU A 264 -3.52 20.05 5.64
CA LEU A 264 -2.92 19.38 4.47
C LEU A 264 -1.49 18.88 4.76
N GLY A 265 -0.69 19.67 5.47
CA GLY A 265 0.67 19.30 5.86
C GLY A 265 0.77 18.01 6.68
N MET A 266 -0.20 17.73 7.56
CA MET A 266 -0.24 16.49 8.35
C MET A 266 -0.50 15.25 7.49
N GLU A 267 -1.05 15.41 6.28
CA GLU A 267 -1.28 14.30 5.37
C GLU A 267 -0.14 14.14 4.37
N THR A 268 0.34 15.27 3.81
CA THR A 268 1.36 15.24 2.77
C THR A 268 2.74 14.89 3.30
N ILE A 269 3.11 15.35 4.51
CA ILE A 269 4.45 15.13 5.08
C ILE A 269 4.70 13.64 5.34
N PRO A 270 3.82 12.89 6.04
CA PRO A 270 4.03 11.46 6.26
C PRO A 270 4.12 10.66 4.97
N LEU A 271 3.28 10.95 3.97
CA LEU A 271 3.31 10.27 2.67
C LEU A 271 4.62 10.54 1.92
N LEU A 272 5.10 11.78 1.91
CA LEU A 272 6.41 12.12 1.31
C LEU A 272 7.56 11.42 2.03
N LEU A 273 7.54 11.41 3.36
CA LEU A 273 8.54 10.68 4.16
C LEU A 273 8.48 9.19 3.86
N ALA A 274 7.29 8.59 3.76
CA ALA A 274 7.12 7.19 3.41
C ALA A 274 7.72 6.89 2.02
N ILE A 275 7.43 7.71 1.01
CA ILE A 275 7.99 7.58 -0.34
C ILE A 275 9.53 7.62 -0.29
N ILE A 276 10.11 8.63 0.35
CA ILE A 276 11.57 8.80 0.43
C ILE A 276 12.22 7.63 1.18
N CYS A 277 11.66 7.23 2.32
CA CYS A 277 12.17 6.11 3.12
C CYS A 277 12.09 4.79 2.37
N LEU A 278 10.94 4.47 1.76
CA LEU A 278 10.74 3.23 1.00
C LEU A 278 11.65 3.18 -0.23
N LEU A 279 11.83 4.31 -0.93
CA LEU A 279 12.74 4.39 -2.07
C LEU A 279 14.20 4.20 -1.64
N GLY A 280 14.62 4.85 -0.56
CA GLY A 280 15.96 4.68 0.01
C GLY A 280 16.22 3.23 0.44
N LEU A 281 15.24 2.58 1.07
CA LEU A 281 15.29 1.17 1.43
C LEU A 281 15.35 0.27 0.19
N ALA A 282 14.54 0.52 -0.84
CA ALA A 282 14.55 -0.22 -2.09
C ALA A 282 15.93 -0.19 -2.73
N MET A 283 16.53 0.99 -2.84
CA MET A 283 17.89 1.15 -3.38
C MET A 283 18.94 0.43 -2.53
N ALA A 284 18.91 0.59 -1.20
CA ALA A 284 19.87 -0.02 -0.29
C ALA A 284 19.81 -1.56 -0.31
N VAL A 285 18.60 -2.11 -0.37
CA VAL A 285 18.37 -3.56 -0.43
C VAL A 285 18.75 -4.12 -1.79
N PHE A 286 18.33 -3.49 -2.88
CA PHE A 286 18.65 -3.92 -4.24
C PHE A 286 20.16 -3.93 -4.51
N ASN A 287 20.90 -2.97 -3.96
CA ASN A 287 22.35 -2.93 -4.09
C ASN A 287 23.03 -4.15 -3.44
N ARG A 288 22.45 -4.72 -2.37
CA ARG A 288 23.04 -5.81 -1.59
C ARG A 288 22.63 -7.23 -2.02
N ILE A 289 21.62 -7.37 -2.88
CA ILE A 289 21.04 -8.67 -3.24
C ILE A 289 21.72 -9.26 -4.49
N SER A 290 21.97 -10.57 -4.49
CA SER A 290 22.44 -11.28 -5.69
C SER A 290 21.30 -11.45 -6.69
N LEU A 291 21.59 -11.26 -7.98
CA LEU A 291 20.61 -11.35 -9.06
C LEU A 291 20.38 -12.80 -9.54
N GLU A 292 21.04 -13.79 -8.93
CA GLU A 292 21.19 -15.14 -9.49
C GLU A 292 20.19 -16.17 -8.97
N GLU A 293 19.47 -15.91 -7.87
CA GLU A 293 18.59 -16.92 -7.25
C GLU A 293 17.22 -17.01 -7.95
N GLN A 294 17.12 -17.90 -8.95
CA GLN A 294 15.84 -18.30 -9.55
C GLN A 294 15.16 -19.39 -8.69
N GLY A 295 13.84 -19.29 -8.52
CA GLY A 295 13.02 -20.36 -7.91
C GLY A 295 12.80 -20.30 -6.39
N ILE A 296 13.28 -19.27 -5.69
CA ILE A 296 13.04 -19.08 -4.25
C ILE A 296 12.15 -17.85 -4.06
N LEU A 297 11.17 -17.89 -3.14
CA LEU A 297 10.24 -16.75 -2.92
C LEU A 297 10.97 -15.45 -2.56
N PHE A 298 12.03 -15.57 -1.76
CA PHE A 298 12.91 -14.47 -1.36
C PHE A 298 14.31 -14.67 -1.97
N ALA A 299 14.90 -13.58 -2.45
CA ALA A 299 16.26 -13.55 -2.99
C ALA A 299 17.36 -13.45 -1.91
N ASN A 300 16.98 -13.35 -0.63
CA ASN A 300 17.92 -13.24 0.49
C ASN A 300 17.41 -14.00 1.72
N THR A 301 18.29 -14.81 2.32
CA THR A 301 18.01 -15.56 3.55
C THR A 301 17.64 -14.65 4.72
N ARG A 302 18.28 -13.47 4.85
CA ARG A 302 17.97 -12.52 5.94
C ARG A 302 16.57 -11.96 5.81
N THR A 303 16.19 -11.52 4.60
CA THR A 303 14.86 -10.98 4.34
C THR A 303 13.79 -12.03 4.55
N ARG A 304 14.02 -13.26 4.07
CA ARG A 304 13.14 -14.41 4.37
C ARG A 304 12.93 -14.59 5.87
N LEU A 305 14.00 -14.60 6.65
CA LEU A 305 13.91 -14.78 8.11
C LEU A 305 13.09 -13.66 8.75
N ILE A 306 13.29 -12.40 8.35
CA ILE A 306 12.50 -11.27 8.85
C ILE A 306 11.00 -11.47 8.56
N PHE A 307 10.63 -11.80 7.32
CA PHE A 307 9.22 -11.98 6.96
C PHE A 307 8.59 -13.21 7.60
N ILE A 308 9.34 -14.30 7.78
CA ILE A 308 8.86 -15.48 8.50
C ILE A 308 8.67 -15.16 9.98
N SER A 309 9.61 -14.45 10.61
CA SER A 309 9.45 -13.99 11.99
C SER A 309 8.26 -13.05 12.15
N LEU A 310 8.06 -12.15 11.20
CA LEU A 310 6.93 -11.22 11.19
C LEU A 310 5.59 -11.96 11.04
N GLY A 311 5.49 -12.86 10.05
CA GLY A 311 4.28 -13.68 9.86
C GLY A 311 4.04 -14.60 11.05
N GLY A 312 5.09 -15.20 11.60
CA GLY A 312 5.04 -16.01 12.81
C GLY A 312 4.56 -15.21 14.02
N LEU A 313 5.00 -13.97 14.17
CA LEU A 313 4.54 -13.06 15.23
C LEU A 313 3.05 -12.73 15.08
N LEU A 314 2.57 -12.42 13.88
CA LEU A 314 1.15 -12.14 13.64
C LEU A 314 0.27 -13.37 13.92
N ILE A 315 0.69 -14.55 13.44
CA ILE A 315 -0.05 -15.80 13.67
C ILE A 315 -0.02 -16.18 15.14
N ALA A 316 1.14 -16.04 15.79
CA ALA A 316 1.27 -16.29 17.22
C ALA A 316 0.33 -15.38 18.02
N TYR A 317 0.22 -14.10 17.66
CA TYR A 317 -0.72 -13.18 18.31
C TYR A 317 -2.16 -13.65 18.15
N LEU A 318 -2.59 -13.94 16.92
CA LEU A 318 -3.97 -14.37 16.63
C LEU A 318 -4.37 -15.65 17.38
N LEU A 319 -3.42 -16.58 17.57
CA LEU A 319 -3.65 -17.85 18.26
C LEU A 319 -3.52 -17.73 19.79
N ALA A 320 -2.47 -17.06 20.28
CA ALA A 320 -2.15 -16.99 21.70
C ALA A 320 -3.05 -16.01 22.46
N PHE A 321 -3.38 -14.86 21.86
CA PHE A 321 -4.13 -13.80 22.53
C PHE A 321 -5.48 -14.29 23.09
N PRO A 322 -6.38 -14.96 22.34
CA PRO A 322 -7.66 -15.41 22.90
C PRO A 322 -7.51 -16.49 23.99
N LEU A 323 -6.43 -17.27 23.97
CA LEU A 323 -6.23 -18.41 24.87
C LEU A 323 -5.61 -18.03 26.23
N CYS A 324 -4.85 -16.93 26.29
CA CYS A 324 -4.00 -16.63 27.43
C CYS A 324 -4.61 -15.57 28.35
N SER A 325 -5.00 -15.96 29.57
CA SER A 325 -5.53 -15.04 30.59
C SER A 325 -4.45 -14.17 31.25
N THR A 326 -3.19 -14.62 31.30
CA THR A 326 -2.08 -13.91 31.93
C THR A 326 -1.00 -13.54 30.92
N LEU A 327 -0.28 -12.45 31.19
CA LEU A 327 0.79 -11.95 30.33
C LEU A 327 1.93 -12.97 30.16
N LEU A 328 2.32 -13.65 31.26
CA LEU A 328 3.40 -14.63 31.22
C LEU A 328 3.05 -15.82 30.32
N LEU A 329 1.83 -16.34 30.43
CA LEU A 329 1.35 -17.43 29.57
C LEU A 329 1.30 -16.97 28.10
N TYR A 330 0.81 -15.76 27.85
CA TYR A 330 0.78 -15.17 26.51
C TYR A 330 2.18 -15.09 25.89
N LEU A 331 3.17 -14.53 26.61
CA LEU A 331 4.56 -14.43 26.13
C LEU A 331 5.18 -15.81 25.88
N PHE A 332 4.89 -16.79 26.74
CA PHE A 332 5.35 -18.16 26.54
C PHE A 332 4.74 -18.79 25.29
N CYS A 333 3.42 -18.69 25.09
CA CYS A 333 2.74 -19.18 23.90
C CYS A 333 3.24 -18.50 22.62
N MET A 334 3.45 -17.18 22.66
CA MET A 334 4.04 -16.42 21.56
C MET A 334 5.42 -16.98 21.18
N PHE A 335 6.30 -17.17 22.17
CA PHE A 335 7.64 -17.72 21.96
C PHE A 335 7.59 -19.12 21.34
N VAL A 336 6.76 -20.02 21.87
CA VAL A 336 6.64 -21.39 21.37
C VAL A 336 6.16 -21.42 19.92
N ILE A 337 5.13 -20.64 19.57
CA ILE A 337 4.61 -20.60 18.19
C ILE A 337 5.65 -20.02 17.23
N ILE A 338 6.32 -18.92 17.59
CA ILE A 338 7.37 -18.32 16.75
C ILE A 338 8.55 -19.30 16.57
N ALA A 339 9.00 -19.94 17.66
CA ALA A 339 10.07 -20.93 17.60
C ALA A 339 9.69 -22.12 16.71
N PHE A 340 8.44 -22.57 16.76
CA PHE A 340 7.91 -23.61 15.88
C PHE A 340 7.95 -23.19 14.39
N TYR A 341 7.52 -21.98 14.06
CA TYR A 341 7.61 -21.46 12.68
C TYR A 341 9.06 -21.39 12.16
N LEU A 342 9.99 -20.93 13.00
CA LEU A 342 11.42 -20.89 12.66
C LEU A 342 12.01 -22.30 12.50
N LEU A 343 11.58 -23.26 13.32
CA LEU A 343 11.97 -24.66 13.21
C LEU A 343 11.45 -25.29 11.91
N LEU A 344 10.19 -25.04 11.54
CA LEU A 344 9.61 -25.51 10.28
C LEU A 344 10.40 -24.96 9.07
N ASP A 345 10.73 -23.67 9.10
CA ASP A 345 11.57 -23.07 8.06
C ASP A 345 12.95 -23.74 7.98
N TYR A 346 13.60 -23.97 9.13
CA TYR A 346 14.89 -24.65 9.21
C TYR A 346 14.83 -26.09 8.65
N LEU A 347 13.83 -26.87 9.06
CA LEU A 347 13.63 -28.24 8.58
C LEU A 347 13.36 -28.27 7.07
N SER A 348 12.55 -27.35 6.55
CA SER A 348 12.28 -27.23 5.11
C SER A 348 13.57 -27.00 4.30
N ARG A 349 14.51 -26.21 4.85
CA ARG A 349 15.81 -25.94 4.21
C ARG A 349 16.69 -27.18 4.23
N ARG A 350 16.72 -27.91 5.35
CA ARG A 350 17.51 -29.13 5.48
C ARG A 350 17.05 -30.21 4.49
N LEU A 351 15.73 -30.39 4.33
CA LEU A 351 15.14 -31.33 3.38
C LEU A 351 15.42 -30.98 1.92
N LYS A 352 15.43 -29.69 1.54
CA LYS A 352 15.80 -29.28 0.18
C LYS A 352 17.27 -29.58 -0.13
N ARG A 353 18.17 -29.35 0.84
CA ARG A 353 19.62 -29.63 0.67
C ARG A 353 19.95 -31.11 0.54
N SER A 354 19.13 -32.01 1.12
CA SER A 354 19.34 -33.45 0.99
C SER A 354 18.86 -34.04 -0.34
N ARG A 355 17.99 -33.33 -1.10
CA ARG A 355 17.50 -33.78 -2.41
C ARG A 355 18.40 -33.36 -3.58
N THR A 356 19.30 -32.40 -3.36
CA THR A 356 20.22 -31.89 -4.38
C THR A 356 21.61 -32.54 -4.30
N LYS A 357 21.80 -33.48 -3.39
CA LYS A 357 22.96 -34.37 -3.30
C LYS A 357 22.51 -35.75 -3.73
#